data_AF-A0A3S4IRG8-F1
#
_entry.id   AF-A0A3S4IRG8-F1
#
_cell.length_a   1.000
_cell.length_b   1.000
_cell.length_c   1.000
_cell.angle_alpha   90.00
_cell.angle_beta   90.00
_cell.angle_gamma   90.00
#
_symmetry.space_group_name_H-M   'P 1'
#
loop_
_entity.id
_entity.type
_entity.pdbx_description
1 polymer ?
#
loop_
_entity_poly.entity_id
_entity_poly.type
_entity_poly.pdbx_seq_one_letter_code
_entity_poly.pdbx_strand_id
1 'polypeptide(L)'
;MLRSILITGGRLAFLITSDEEASAKNGTVKVVEALMARNERLDYCLVGEPSSTEIVGDVVKNGRRGSLTCNLTIHGVSGARRLSASGG
;
A
#
# COMPACT_ATOMS: atom_id res chain seq x y z
N MET A 1 -2.43 0.58 16.92
CA MET A 1 -2.78 1.34 18.13
C MET A 1 -2.79 2.83 17.80
N LEU A 2 -3.83 3.57 18.20
CA LEU A 2 -3.88 5.02 18.08
C LEU A 2 -3.70 5.64 19.47
N ARG A 3 -2.68 6.49 19.65
CA ARG A 3 -2.54 7.31 20.86
C ARG A 3 -2.46 8.77 20.46
N SER A 4 -3.22 9.62 21.15
CA SER A 4 -3.22 11.06 20.90
C SER A 4 -2.99 11.86 22.17
N ILE A 5 -2.22 12.94 22.04
CA ILE A 5 -1.91 13.89 23.09
C ILE A 5 -2.44 15.26 22.66
N LEU A 6 -3.08 15.96 23.58
CA LEU A 6 -3.47 17.36 23.38
C LEU A 6 -2.23 18.23 23.57
N ILE A 7 -1.92 19.09 22.60
CA ILE A 7 -0.78 20.01 22.65
C ILE A 7 -1.26 21.45 22.48
N THR A 8 -0.42 22.42 22.79
CA THR A 8 -0.75 23.83 22.64
C THR A 8 -0.99 24.15 21.16
N GLY A 9 -2.23 24.51 20.80
CA GLY A 9 -2.62 24.87 19.43
C GLY A 9 -3.06 23.71 18.53
N GLY A 10 -3.18 22.47 19.03
CA GLY A 10 -3.64 21.34 18.23
C GLY A 10 -3.64 19.99 18.93
N ARG A 11 -3.75 18.90 18.15
CA ARG A 11 -3.70 17.53 18.65
C ARG A 11 -2.67 16.74 17.88
N LEU A 12 -1.75 16.09 18.59
CA LEU A 12 -0.77 15.19 18.00
C LEU A 12 -1.24 13.75 18.21
N ALA A 13 -1.28 12.95 17.14
CA ALA A 13 -1.65 11.55 17.21
C ALA A 13 -0.60 10.66 16.55
N PHE A 14 -0.30 9.53 17.18
CA PHE A 14 0.55 8.47 16.66
C PHE A 14 -0.32 7.28 16.29
N LEU A 15 -0.22 6.87 15.03
CA LEU A 15 -0.85 5.68 14.50
C LEU A 15 0.25 4.66 14.23
N ILE A 16 0.31 3.63 15.08
CA ILE A 16 1.30 2.56 14.98
C ILE A 16 0.57 1.29 14.54
N THR A 17 0.93 0.74 13.39
CA THR A 17 0.46 -0.57 12.91
C THR A 17 1.62 -1.57 12.97
N SER A 18 1.31 -2.82 13.30
CA SER A 18 2.26 -3.94 13.26
C SER A 18 2.18 -4.75 11.97
N ASP A 19 1.28 -4.37 11.05
CA ASP A 19 0.96 -5.08 9.82
C ASP A 19 1.09 -4.14 8.61
N GLU A 20 2.32 -3.68 8.36
CA GLU A 20 2.66 -2.78 7.23
C GLU A 20 3.11 -3.56 5.98
N GLU A 21 3.82 -4.68 6.15
CA GLU A 21 4.42 -5.44 5.03
C GLU A 21 3.54 -6.56 4.44
N ALA A 22 2.47 -6.99 5.13
CA ALA A 22 1.59 -8.04 4.62
C ALA A 22 0.37 -7.43 3.89
N SER A 23 -0.77 -8.16 3.84
CA SER A 23 -1.92 -7.81 2.98
C SER A 23 -2.54 -6.42 3.20
N ALA A 24 -2.09 -5.64 4.20
CA ALA A 24 -2.58 -4.32 4.60
C ALA A 24 -4.10 -4.23 4.85
N LYS A 25 -4.83 -5.36 4.80
CA LYS A 25 -6.29 -5.43 4.93
C LYS A 25 -6.78 -5.04 6.33
N ASN A 26 -5.94 -5.17 7.35
CA ASN A 26 -6.25 -4.82 8.74
C ASN A 26 -5.34 -3.73 9.33
N GLY A 27 -4.49 -3.13 8.50
CA GLY A 27 -3.52 -2.14 8.95
C GLY A 27 -4.10 -0.72 9.04
N THR A 28 -3.39 0.23 8.46
CA THR A 28 -3.67 1.67 8.53
C THR A 28 -5.06 2.03 7.99
N VAL A 29 -5.57 1.28 7.00
CA VAL A 29 -6.88 1.52 6.36
C VAL A 29 -8.03 1.50 7.37
N LYS A 30 -8.09 0.49 8.25
CA LYS A 30 -9.17 0.40 9.25
C LYS A 30 -9.15 1.52 10.29
N VAL A 31 -7.96 2.00 10.62
CA VAL A 31 -7.82 3.11 11.57
C VAL A 31 -8.26 4.41 10.91
N VAL A 32 -7.90 4.63 9.64
CA VAL A 32 -8.40 5.77 8.85
C VAL A 32 -9.91 5.71 8.70
N GLU A 33 -10.49 4.55 8.36
CA GLU A 33 -11.94 4.35 8.30
C GLU A 33 -12.63 4.66 9.63
N ALA A 34 -12.07 4.19 10.75
CA ALA A 34 -12.60 4.47 12.08
C ALA A 34 -12.53 5.95 12.46
N LEU A 35 -11.49 6.67 12.03
CA LEU A 35 -11.34 8.11 12.23
C LEU A 35 -12.33 8.91 11.37
N MET A 36 -12.47 8.52 10.10
CA MET A 36 -13.45 9.11 9.18
C MET A 36 -14.88 8.89 9.67
N ALA A 37 -15.21 7.70 10.17
CA ALA A 37 -16.53 7.40 10.74
C ALA A 37 -16.85 8.23 11.99
N ARG A 38 -15.83 8.69 12.73
CA ARG A 38 -15.97 9.57 13.89
C ARG A 38 -15.94 11.06 13.53
N ASN A 39 -15.88 11.37 12.24
CA ASN A 39 -15.75 12.74 11.72
C ASN A 39 -14.51 13.47 12.26
N GLU A 40 -13.46 12.71 12.59
CA GLU A 40 -12.22 13.21 13.15
C GLU A 40 -11.28 13.57 12.01
N ARG A 41 -11.13 14.88 11.75
CA ARG A 41 -10.34 15.39 10.61
C ARG A 41 -8.85 15.31 10.94
N LEU A 42 -8.07 14.79 10.00
CA LEU A 42 -6.63 14.65 10.10
C LEU A 42 -6.00 15.61 9.08
N ASP A 43 -5.56 16.79 9.55
CA ASP A 43 -5.09 17.87 8.67
C ASP A 43 -3.69 17.61 8.10
N TYR A 44 -2.84 16.93 8.88
CA TYR A 44 -1.46 16.64 8.51
C TYR A 44 -1.09 15.21 8.92
N CYS A 45 -0.52 14.46 7.98
CA CYS A 45 0.00 13.11 8.23
C CYS A 45 1.47 13.05 7.79
N LEU A 46 2.36 12.65 8.71
CA LEU A 46 3.75 12.37 8.42
C LEU A 46 3.96 10.86 8.55
N VAL A 47 4.40 10.23 7.46
CA VAL A 47 4.70 8.79 7.43
C VAL A 47 6.20 8.63 7.59
N GLY A 48 6.63 8.03 8.71
CA GLY A 48 8.03 7.85 9.08
C GLY A 48 8.74 6.69 8.39
N GLU A 49 8.33 6.33 7.16
CA GLU A 49 9.05 5.31 6.39
C GLU A 49 10.47 5.82 6.05
N PRO A 50 11.48 4.94 6.01
CA PRO A 50 12.82 5.32 5.59
C PRO A 50 12.79 5.78 4.13
N SER A 51 12.74 7.10 3.92
CA SER A 51 12.79 7.72 2.59
C SER A 51 14.19 8.16 2.20
N SER A 52 15.08 8.33 3.19
CA SER A 52 16.41 8.89 2.99
C SER A 52 17.42 7.94 2.38
N THR A 53 18.32 8.45 1.54
CA THR A 53 19.31 7.67 0.79
C THR A 53 20.70 7.75 1.45
N GLU A 54 21.24 8.95 1.66
CA GLU A 54 22.58 9.17 2.20
C GLU A 54 22.57 10.00 3.49
N ILE A 55 21.70 11.01 3.59
CA ILE A 55 21.59 11.90 4.75
C ILE A 55 20.12 12.03 5.14
N VAL A 56 19.79 12.01 6.44
CA VAL A 56 18.43 12.26 6.91
C VAL A 56 17.89 13.58 6.32
N GLY A 57 16.77 13.47 5.60
CA GLY A 57 16.08 14.60 4.98
C GLY A 57 16.47 14.91 3.52
N ASP A 58 17.36 14.12 2.91
CA ASP A 58 17.71 14.24 1.48
C ASP A 58 16.53 13.98 0.53
N VAL A 59 15.60 13.11 0.93
CA VAL A 59 14.46 12.69 0.12
C VAL A 59 13.18 12.69 0.94
N VAL A 60 12.19 13.45 0.47
CA VAL A 60 10.83 13.48 1.01
C VAL A 60 9.87 12.93 -0.05
N LYS A 61 9.08 11.91 0.31
CA LYS A 61 8.06 11.34 -0.58
C LYS A 61 6.72 12.00 -0.31
N ASN A 62 6.23 12.81 -1.26
CA ASN A 62 4.92 13.46 -1.20
C ASN A 62 3.78 12.61 -1.83
N GLY A 63 4.09 11.39 -2.26
CA GLY A 63 3.10 10.47 -2.85
C GLY A 63 3.71 9.14 -3.25
N ARG A 64 2.85 8.16 -3.52
CA ARG A 64 3.22 6.85 -4.09
C ARG A 64 2.44 6.62 -5.40
N ARG A 65 3.04 5.87 -6.33
CA ARG A 65 2.35 5.38 -7.53
C ARG A 65 1.35 4.29 -7.14
N GLY A 66 0.19 4.27 -7.79
CA GLY A 66 -0.76 3.15 -7.65
C GLY A 66 -0.16 1.85 -8.20
N SER A 67 -0.56 0.72 -7.62
CA SER A 67 -0.17 -0.62 -8.09
C SER A 67 -1.41 -1.32 -8.64
N LEU A 68 -1.32 -1.85 -9.86
CA LEU A 68 -2.34 -2.67 -10.49
C LEU A 68 -1.70 -3.98 -10.92
N THR A 69 -2.13 -5.08 -10.33
CA THR A 69 -1.67 -6.43 -10.69
C THR A 69 -2.79 -7.17 -11.37
N CYS A 70 -2.55 -7.66 -12.60
CA CYS A 70 -3.48 -8.49 -13.35
C CYS A 70 -2.88 -9.89 -13.51
N ASN A 71 -3.63 -10.91 -13.10
CA ASN A 71 -3.29 -12.31 -13.35
C ASN A 71 -4.04 -12.77 -14.60
N LEU A 72 -3.34 -12.85 -15.73
CA LEU A 72 -3.91 -13.32 -16.98
C LEU A 72 -3.54 -14.80 -17.21
N THR A 73 -4.55 -15.66 -17.31
CA THR A 73 -4.37 -17.06 -17.70
C THR A 73 -4.91 -17.25 -19.11
N ILE A 74 -4.01 -17.51 -20.05
CA ILE A 74 -4.38 -17.83 -21.43
C ILE A 74 -4.52 -19.35 -21.54
N HIS A 75 -5.74 -19.82 -21.77
CA HIS A 75 -6.02 -21.24 -21.99
C HIS A 75 -5.81 -21.58 -23.47
N GLY A 76 -4.68 -22.22 -23.77
CA GLY A 76 -4.47 -22.89 -25.05
C GLY A 76 -5.00 -24.32 -25.04
N VAL A 77 -5.19 -24.90 -26.23
CA VAL A 77 -5.42 -26.34 -26.36
C VAL A 77 -4.07 -27.04 -26.41
N SER A 78 -3.76 -27.88 -25.42
CA SER A 78 -2.55 -28.72 -25.44
C SER A 78 -2.79 -29.91 -26.36
N GLY A 79 -2.35 -29.79 -27.61
CA GLY A 79 -2.49 -30.83 -28.64
C GLY A 79 -1.13 -31.20 -29.23
N ALA A 80 -0.86 -32.51 -29.34
CA ALA A 80 0.34 -33.02 -30.01
C ALA A 80 0.33 -32.62 -31.49
N ARG A 81 1.27 -31.76 -31.89
CA ARG A 81 1.49 -31.38 -33.28
C ARG A 81 2.02 -32.61 -34.05
N ARG A 82 1.15 -33.43 -34.63
CA ARG A 82 1.54 -34.45 -35.61
C ARG A 82 1.72 -33.76 -36.96
N LEU A 83 2.97 -33.43 -37.30
CA LEU A 83 3.34 -33.11 -38.68
C LEU A 83 3.39 -34.44 -39.46
N SER A 84 2.31 -34.81 -40.13
CA SER A 84 2.39 -35.73 -41.27
C SER A 84 2.61 -34.91 -42.53
N ALA A 85 3.87 -34.69 -42.89
CA ALA A 85 4.22 -34.38 -44.27
C ALA A 85 4.16 -35.70 -45.06
N SER A 86 3.02 -35.94 -45.70
CA SER A 86 2.88 -36.95 -46.75
C SER A 86 2.32 -36.26 -47.98
N GLY A 87 3.06 -36.29 -49.08
CA GLY A 87 2.53 -36.06 -50.43
C GLY A 87 3.36 -35.09 -51.27
N GLY A 88 4.01 -35.61 -52.31
CA GLY A 88 4.57 -34.86 -53.43
C GLY A 88 5.92 -35.36 -53.87
#